data_AF-A0A9D4PPG2-F1
#
_entry.id   AF-A0A9D4PPG2-F1
#
_cell.length_a   1.000
_cell.length_b   1.000
_cell.length_c   1.000
_cell.angle_alpha   90.00
_cell.angle_beta   90.00
_cell.angle_gamma   90.00
#
_symmetry.space_group_name_H-M   'P 1'
#
loop_
_entity.id
_entity.type
_entity.pdbx_description
1 polymer ?
#
loop_
_entity_poly.entity_id
_entity_poly.type
_entity_poly.pdbx_seq_one_letter_code
_entity_poly.pdbx_strand_id
1 'polypeptide(L)'
;MTVVIYFRDRRVSGEVYPGYAVESSAFNAPFRWSRNGAYRMAPASAKLLIQPPEGACAKAFGGDNSSAPQESFLVVVHSAPHHFEHRSAIRATWGRDASIPLHSGDVSGDALVLFAMGRPSSSPLQHQTQVKIATEAALHQDIVQGSFPGTFSASLPLNAIMLKWAFLACPQASYVVKVSDDSFVNMRRLRETLGAAQLRTSVVYAHIYRKPSVWNGHKLTFIRDNICVACGYAMSGDAVPQLLNRSTHGGFTSVEHLFWSAAQDRVAPLRLVNVQAFSTTRGAGSSNFPCGVRDAIASHHLSADDMHEAWKVLHNGTAPRVDKRTESELRDS
;
A
#
# COMPACT_ATOMS: atom_id res chain seq x y z
N MET A 1 -33.21 13.01 2.76
CA MET A 1 -32.85 12.84 4.17
C MET A 1 -31.94 14.00 4.56
N THR A 2 -32.45 14.90 5.40
CA THR A 2 -31.77 16.12 5.83
C THR A 2 -31.01 15.82 7.11
N VAL A 3 -29.71 16.10 7.16
CA VAL A 3 -28.91 15.91 8.38
C VAL A 3 -28.75 17.26 9.06
N VAL A 4 -29.34 17.39 10.25
CA VAL A 4 -29.16 18.52 11.17
C VAL A 4 -28.11 18.12 12.19
N ILE A 5 -27.09 18.96 12.41
CA ILE A 5 -26.02 18.71 13.38
C ILE A 5 -26.14 19.74 14.51
N TYR A 6 -26.31 19.26 15.75
CA TYR A 6 -26.25 20.09 16.95
C TYR A 6 -24.91 19.88 17.67
N PHE A 7 -24.34 20.97 18.18
CA PHE A 7 -23.16 20.92 19.05
C PHE A 7 -23.49 21.51 20.41
N ARG A 8 -23.26 20.74 21.49
CA ARG A 8 -22.87 21.31 22.79
C ARG A 8 -22.33 20.24 23.73
N ASP A 9 -21.09 20.43 24.14
CA ASP A 9 -20.41 19.70 25.22
C ASP A 9 -21.06 20.00 26.59
N ARG A 10 -21.27 18.95 27.39
CA ARG A 10 -21.04 18.96 28.85
C ARG A 10 -21.09 17.53 29.42
N ARG A 11 -19.90 17.07 29.85
CA ARG A 11 -19.61 16.16 30.99
C ARG A 11 -20.01 14.67 30.85
N VAL A 12 -18.98 13.84 31.01
CA VAL A 12 -18.90 12.37 31.08
C VAL A 12 -20.09 11.67 31.74
N SER A 13 -20.72 10.73 31.03
CA SER A 13 -20.82 9.28 31.37
C SER A 13 -21.81 8.55 30.44
N GLY A 14 -21.45 7.35 29.93
CA GLY A 14 -22.39 6.40 29.32
C GLY A 14 -21.91 5.77 27.99
N GLU A 15 -21.98 4.44 27.91
CA GLU A 15 -21.50 3.59 26.80
C GLU A 15 -22.17 3.85 25.44
N VAL A 16 -21.40 3.73 24.34
CA VAL A 16 -21.94 3.75 22.96
C VAL A 16 -21.15 2.82 22.03
N TYR A 17 -21.84 1.83 21.47
CA TYR A 17 -21.62 1.25 20.12
C TYR A 17 -22.96 1.42 19.35
N PRO A 18 -23.05 1.38 18.00
CA PRO A 18 -22.08 1.55 16.91
C PRO A 18 -22.43 2.73 15.96
N GLY A 19 -21.48 3.16 15.11
CA GLY A 19 -21.76 3.86 13.84
C GLY A 19 -21.47 5.37 13.78
N TYR A 20 -20.27 5.71 13.28
CA TYR A 20 -19.83 7.01 12.75
C TYR A 20 -20.18 8.28 13.57
N ALA A 21 -19.36 8.57 14.58
CA ALA A 21 -19.21 9.92 15.12
C ALA A 21 -17.76 10.39 14.93
N VAL A 22 -17.56 11.43 14.12
CA VAL A 22 -16.27 12.11 13.98
C VAL A 22 -16.10 13.05 15.17
N GLU A 23 -15.25 12.69 16.13
CA GLU A 23 -14.88 13.57 17.25
C GLU A 23 -14.14 14.83 16.74
N SER A 24 -14.76 16.00 16.90
CA SER A 24 -14.17 17.31 16.57
C SER A 24 -13.21 17.87 17.64
N SER A 25 -12.98 17.14 18.74
CA SER A 25 -12.12 17.59 19.85
C SER A 25 -10.65 17.14 19.73
N ALA A 26 -10.32 16.26 18.77
CA ALA A 26 -8.93 15.81 18.54
C ALA A 26 -8.08 16.80 17.70
N PHE A 27 -8.63 17.97 17.36
CA PHE A 27 -8.03 18.93 16.42
C PHE A 27 -6.89 19.78 17.02
N ASN A 28 -6.64 19.71 18.33
CA ASN A 28 -5.66 20.55 19.03
C ASN A 28 -4.57 19.77 19.79
N ALA A 29 -3.94 18.76 19.17
CA ALA A 29 -2.64 18.30 19.65
C ALA A 29 -1.52 19.17 19.01
N PRO A 30 -0.58 19.75 19.78
CA PRO A 30 0.46 20.60 19.22
C PRO A 30 1.45 19.74 18.43
N PHE A 31 1.31 19.74 17.10
CA PHE A 31 2.28 19.17 16.18
C PHE A 31 3.55 20.02 16.21
N ARG A 32 4.55 19.61 17.00
CA ARG A 32 5.82 20.31 17.12
C ARG A 32 6.75 19.90 15.99
N TRP A 33 6.90 20.78 15.00
CA TRP A 33 7.94 20.68 13.97
C TRP A 33 9.32 20.73 14.66
N SER A 34 10.15 19.70 14.48
CA SER A 34 11.56 19.76 14.87
C SER A 34 12.33 20.55 13.82
N ARG A 35 13.25 21.44 14.25
CA ARG A 35 14.16 22.18 13.35
C ARG A 35 14.99 21.27 12.43
N ASN A 36 15.01 19.95 12.67
CA ASN A 36 15.77 18.96 11.90
C ASN A 36 14.91 18.05 11.00
N GLY A 37 13.65 18.40 10.69
CA GLY A 37 12.84 17.71 9.66
C GLY A 37 12.34 16.30 10.01
N ALA A 38 12.67 15.75 11.17
CA ALA A 38 12.15 14.46 11.65
C ALA A 38 10.81 14.65 12.39
N TYR A 39 9.78 13.89 11.97
CA TYR A 39 8.52 13.78 12.72
C TYR A 39 8.80 13.15 14.10
N ARG A 40 8.53 13.90 15.18
CA ARG A 40 8.48 13.38 16.56
C ARG A 40 7.12 12.77 16.91
N MET A 41 6.55 11.99 16.00
CA MET A 41 5.43 11.10 16.35
C MET A 41 5.93 9.69 16.27
N ALA A 42 5.61 8.86 17.26
CA ALA A 42 5.60 7.42 17.08
C ALA A 42 4.52 7.14 16.03
N PRO A 43 4.85 6.82 14.77
CA PRO A 43 3.87 6.79 13.67
C PRO A 43 2.67 5.89 13.96
N ALA A 44 2.87 4.84 14.76
CA ALA A 44 1.84 3.90 15.19
C ALA A 44 0.88 4.41 16.28
N SER A 45 1.18 5.55 16.92
CA SER A 45 0.25 6.24 17.83
C SER A 45 -0.83 7.04 17.08
N ALA A 46 -0.77 7.10 15.75
CA ALA A 46 -1.81 7.71 14.95
C ALA A 46 -3.17 7.01 15.16
N LYS A 47 -4.21 7.81 15.36
CA LYS A 47 -5.59 7.32 15.42
C LYS A 47 -6.09 7.11 13.99
N LEU A 48 -6.91 6.08 13.81
CA LEU A 48 -7.67 5.86 12.59
C LEU A 48 -8.97 6.67 12.69
N LEU A 49 -9.18 7.61 11.78
CA LEU A 49 -10.35 8.50 11.73
C LEU A 49 -11.48 7.93 10.88
N ILE A 50 -11.13 7.33 9.74
CA ILE A 50 -12.06 6.65 8.83
C ILE A 50 -11.49 5.26 8.61
N GLN A 51 -12.36 4.26 8.61
CA GLN A 51 -12.02 2.88 8.35
C GLN A 51 -13.11 2.24 7.49
N PRO A 52 -12.76 1.18 6.72
CA PRO A 52 -13.74 0.27 6.15
C PRO A 52 -14.67 -0.31 7.23
N PRO A 53 -15.86 -0.80 6.85
CA PRO A 53 -16.74 -1.53 7.76
C PRO A 53 -16.02 -2.69 8.45
N GLU A 54 -16.45 -3.01 9.67
CA GLU A 54 -15.96 -4.19 10.38
C GLU A 54 -16.21 -5.46 9.55
N GLY A 55 -15.25 -6.38 9.57
CA GLY A 55 -15.32 -7.60 8.78
C GLY A 55 -15.09 -7.43 7.28
N ALA A 56 -14.73 -6.23 6.78
CA ALA A 56 -14.42 -6.01 5.36
C ALA A 56 -13.37 -7.00 4.82
N CYS A 57 -12.30 -7.26 5.58
CA CYS A 57 -11.27 -8.23 5.21
C CYS A 57 -11.79 -9.68 5.23
N ALA A 58 -12.56 -10.07 6.25
CA ALA A 58 -13.15 -11.41 6.31
C ALA A 58 -14.14 -11.66 5.16
N LYS A 59 -14.93 -10.64 4.80
CA LYS A 59 -15.84 -10.69 3.66
C LYS A 59 -15.10 -10.77 2.33
N ALA A 60 -13.97 -10.08 2.20
CA ALA A 60 -13.16 -10.10 0.98
C ALA A 60 -12.61 -11.51 0.69
N PHE A 61 -12.11 -12.21 1.71
CA PHE A 61 -11.44 -13.49 1.53
C PHE A 61 -12.30 -14.74 1.70
N GLY A 62 -13.58 -14.58 2.08
CA GLY A 62 -14.51 -15.71 2.21
C GLY A 62 -14.20 -16.58 3.43
N GLY A 63 -15.18 -16.79 4.31
CA GLY A 63 -15.02 -17.70 5.44
C GLY A 63 -14.94 -19.16 4.98
N ASP A 64 -13.74 -19.72 5.01
CA ASP A 64 -13.38 -21.09 5.40
C ASP A 64 -14.21 -22.25 4.82
N ASN A 65 -14.30 -22.36 3.48
CA ASN A 65 -14.95 -23.52 2.83
C ASN A 65 -14.27 -24.00 1.53
N SER A 66 -12.96 -23.78 1.39
CA SER A 66 -12.17 -24.31 0.25
C SER A 66 -10.92 -25.06 0.74
N SER A 67 -10.69 -26.23 0.17
CA SER A 67 -9.71 -27.25 0.58
C SER A 67 -8.27 -26.97 0.13
N ALA A 68 -7.93 -25.72 -0.19
CA ALA A 68 -6.57 -25.26 -0.45
C ALA A 68 -6.36 -23.86 0.13
N PRO A 69 -5.21 -23.54 0.75
CA PRO A 69 -4.93 -22.18 1.18
C PRO A 69 -4.74 -21.29 -0.05
N GLN A 70 -5.80 -20.57 -0.41
CA GLN A 70 -5.73 -19.49 -1.38
C GLN A 70 -4.97 -18.32 -0.75
N GLU A 71 -3.88 -17.89 -1.40
CA GLU A 71 -3.10 -16.76 -0.91
C GLU A 71 -3.97 -15.49 -0.91
N SER A 72 -4.09 -14.84 0.24
CA SER A 72 -4.91 -13.65 0.41
C SER A 72 -4.04 -12.38 0.39
N PHE A 73 -4.36 -11.41 -0.46
CA PHE A 73 -3.57 -10.21 -0.69
C PHE A 73 -4.27 -8.95 -0.20
N LEU A 74 -3.77 -8.33 0.86
CA LEU A 74 -4.18 -6.99 1.25
C LEU A 74 -3.32 -5.96 0.51
N VAL A 75 -3.87 -5.30 -0.51
CA VAL A 75 -3.19 -4.24 -1.26
C VAL A 75 -3.56 -2.87 -0.68
N VAL A 76 -2.59 -2.15 -0.16
CA VAL A 76 -2.78 -0.82 0.43
C VAL A 76 -2.10 0.24 -0.43
N VAL A 77 -2.93 1.11 -0.99
CA VAL A 77 -2.55 2.23 -1.84
C VAL A 77 -2.38 3.46 -0.97
N HIS A 78 -1.14 3.96 -0.88
CA HIS A 78 -0.88 5.24 -0.24
C HIS A 78 -1.37 6.37 -1.15
N SER A 79 -2.33 7.16 -0.69
CA SER A 79 -2.96 8.22 -1.48
C SER A 79 -2.98 9.57 -0.79
N ALA A 80 -2.88 10.65 -1.57
CA ALA A 80 -3.06 11.99 -1.04
C ALA A 80 -4.55 12.33 -0.88
N PRO A 81 -4.94 13.15 0.12
CA PRO A 81 -6.34 13.51 0.36
C PRO A 81 -7.09 14.09 -0.87
N HIS A 82 -6.37 14.78 -1.76
CA HIS A 82 -6.92 15.44 -2.94
C HIS A 82 -6.86 14.60 -4.23
N HIS A 83 -6.23 13.42 -4.21
CA HIS A 83 -6.07 12.53 -5.37
C HIS A 83 -7.33 11.68 -5.67
N PHE A 84 -8.50 12.31 -5.72
CA PHE A 84 -9.77 11.62 -6.00
C PHE A 84 -9.76 10.93 -7.37
N GLU A 85 -9.19 11.60 -8.38
CA GLU A 85 -9.10 11.09 -9.75
C GLU A 85 -8.25 9.82 -9.85
N HIS A 86 -7.06 9.83 -9.24
CA HIS A 86 -6.20 8.64 -9.16
C HIS A 86 -6.90 7.45 -8.49
N ARG A 87 -7.56 7.67 -7.34
CA ARG A 87 -8.33 6.60 -6.67
C ARG A 87 -9.46 6.08 -7.55
N SER A 88 -10.17 6.97 -8.24
CA SER A 88 -11.21 6.59 -9.20
C SER A 88 -10.65 5.76 -10.35
N ALA A 89 -9.49 6.15 -10.92
CA ALA A 89 -8.83 5.43 -12.01
C ALA A 89 -8.41 4.02 -11.56
N ILE A 90 -7.83 3.90 -10.36
CA ILE A 90 -7.46 2.61 -9.76
C ILE A 90 -8.68 1.69 -9.63
N ARG A 91 -9.79 2.19 -9.05
CA ARG A 91 -11.05 1.42 -8.93
C ARG A 91 -11.61 0.99 -10.28
N ALA A 92 -11.47 1.83 -11.31
CA ALA A 92 -11.96 1.57 -12.66
C ALA A 92 -11.04 0.68 -13.50
N THR A 93 -9.81 0.41 -13.05
CA THR A 93 -8.79 -0.34 -13.78
C THR A 93 -8.32 -1.56 -13.00
N TRP A 94 -7.03 -1.63 -12.62
CA TRP A 94 -6.42 -2.79 -12.00
C TRP A 94 -7.00 -3.12 -10.62
N GLY A 95 -7.60 -2.15 -9.92
CA GLY A 95 -8.34 -2.40 -8.68
C GLY A 95 -9.55 -3.30 -8.89
N ARG A 96 -10.15 -3.28 -10.09
CA ARG A 96 -11.20 -4.23 -10.48
C ARG A 96 -10.65 -5.64 -10.63
N ASP A 97 -9.48 -5.80 -11.24
CA ASP A 97 -8.84 -7.10 -11.45
C ASP A 97 -8.50 -7.78 -10.11
N ALA A 98 -8.23 -6.99 -9.07
CA ALA A 98 -8.02 -7.49 -7.71
C ALA A 98 -9.25 -8.22 -7.13
N SER A 99 -10.46 -7.80 -7.51
CA SER A 99 -11.70 -8.44 -7.07
C SER A 99 -12.05 -9.71 -7.86
N ILE A 100 -11.35 -9.98 -8.96
CA ILE A 100 -11.60 -11.13 -9.83
C ILE A 100 -10.67 -12.28 -9.42
N PRO A 101 -11.20 -13.47 -9.07
CA PRO A 101 -10.38 -14.64 -8.75
C PRO A 101 -9.51 -15.06 -9.93
N LEU A 102 -8.29 -15.56 -9.66
CA LEU A 102 -7.42 -16.11 -10.68
C LEU A 102 -7.91 -17.43 -11.28
N HIS A 103 -8.67 -18.23 -10.53
CA HIS A 103 -9.07 -19.58 -10.93
C HIS A 103 -10.59 -19.67 -11.03
N SER A 104 -11.07 -20.19 -12.16
CA SER A 104 -12.50 -20.38 -12.43
C SER A 104 -13.08 -21.43 -11.47
N GLY A 105 -13.91 -21.01 -10.53
CA GLY A 105 -14.53 -21.87 -9.53
C GLY A 105 -14.56 -21.28 -8.11
N ASP A 106 -13.74 -20.26 -7.83
CA ASP A 106 -13.75 -19.55 -6.55
C ASP A 106 -14.78 -18.43 -6.51
N VAL A 107 -15.42 -18.26 -5.35
CA VAL A 107 -16.56 -17.34 -5.14
C VAL A 107 -16.11 -15.99 -4.55
N SER A 108 -14.83 -15.82 -4.20
CA SER A 108 -14.28 -14.60 -3.57
C SER A 108 -12.97 -14.13 -4.21
N GLY A 109 -12.81 -12.81 -4.34
CA GLY A 109 -11.57 -12.19 -4.80
C GLY A 109 -10.46 -12.41 -3.79
N ASP A 110 -9.32 -12.93 -4.25
CA ASP A 110 -8.14 -13.20 -3.40
C ASP A 110 -7.41 -11.92 -2.94
N ALA A 111 -7.88 -10.73 -3.34
CA ALA A 111 -7.25 -9.47 -3.02
C ALA A 111 -8.25 -8.40 -2.56
N LEU A 112 -7.91 -7.71 -1.46
CA LEU A 112 -8.62 -6.53 -0.95
C LEU A 112 -7.76 -5.29 -1.21
N VAL A 113 -8.29 -4.31 -1.94
CA VAL A 113 -7.62 -3.03 -2.20
C VAL A 113 -8.17 -1.95 -1.27
N LEU A 114 -7.29 -1.25 -0.55
CA LEU A 114 -7.64 -0.12 0.32
C LEU A 114 -6.78 1.10 0.02
N PHE A 115 -7.35 2.29 0.25
CA PHE A 115 -6.64 3.56 0.18
C PHE A 115 -6.29 4.06 1.58
N ALA A 116 -4.99 4.13 1.88
CA ALA A 116 -4.49 4.73 3.11
C ALA A 116 -4.12 6.20 2.87
N MET A 117 -4.63 7.11 3.70
CA MET A 117 -4.35 8.54 3.60
C MET A 117 -4.32 9.25 4.95
N GLY A 118 -3.77 10.47 4.98
CA GLY A 118 -3.89 11.37 6.13
C GLY A 118 -5.14 12.27 6.03
N ARG A 119 -5.31 13.18 6.99
CA ARG A 119 -6.29 14.28 6.88
C ARG A 119 -5.80 15.36 5.91
N PRO A 120 -6.69 16.11 5.24
CA PRO A 120 -6.28 17.24 4.42
C PRO A 120 -5.42 18.23 5.23
N SER A 121 -4.32 18.67 4.64
CA SER A 121 -3.44 19.68 5.24
C SER A 121 -4.21 20.98 5.49
N SER A 122 -3.75 21.78 6.45
CA SER A 122 -4.38 23.06 6.79
C SER A 122 -4.36 24.00 5.58
N SER A 123 -5.51 24.15 4.93
CA SER A 123 -5.74 25.03 3.78
C SER A 123 -7.18 25.55 3.83
N PRO A 124 -7.51 26.61 3.09
CA PRO A 124 -8.90 27.09 2.98
C PRO A 124 -9.88 26.00 2.49
N LEU A 125 -9.38 25.01 1.76
CA LEU A 125 -10.17 23.90 1.21
C LEU A 125 -10.24 22.69 2.15
N GLN A 126 -9.55 22.69 3.29
CA GLN A 126 -9.46 21.54 4.20
C GLN A 126 -10.83 20.93 4.53
N HIS A 127 -11.79 21.76 4.93
CA HIS A 127 -13.12 21.29 5.28
C HIS A 127 -13.84 20.67 4.07
N GLN A 128 -13.80 21.34 2.92
CA GLN A 128 -14.42 20.84 1.69
C GLN A 128 -13.79 19.51 1.23
N THR A 129 -12.46 19.40 1.30
CA THR A 129 -11.75 18.15 0.98
C THR A 129 -12.13 17.04 1.96
N GLN A 130 -12.22 17.31 3.26
CA GLN A 130 -12.60 16.31 4.25
C GLN A 130 -14.05 15.82 4.05
N VAL A 131 -14.98 16.72 3.69
CA VAL A 131 -16.36 16.33 3.34
C VAL A 131 -16.37 15.41 2.11
N LYS A 132 -15.61 15.74 1.07
CA LYS A 132 -15.49 14.88 -0.13
C LYS A 132 -14.91 13.50 0.21
N ILE A 133 -13.90 13.43 1.07
CA ILE A 133 -13.32 12.16 1.54
C ILE A 133 -14.35 11.35 2.33
N ALA A 134 -15.12 11.98 3.22
CA ALA A 134 -16.15 11.28 3.98
C ALA A 134 -17.24 10.71 3.06
N THR A 135 -17.67 11.47 2.05
CA THR A 135 -18.61 10.99 1.02
C THR A 135 -18.02 9.83 0.21
N GLU A 136 -16.75 9.94 -0.21
CA GLU A 136 -16.05 8.87 -0.94
C GLU A 136 -15.93 7.60 -0.09
N ALA A 137 -15.55 7.74 1.18
CA ALA A 137 -15.42 6.62 2.11
C ALA A 137 -16.77 5.92 2.36
N ALA A 138 -17.85 6.69 2.48
CA ALA A 138 -19.20 6.15 2.62
C ALA A 138 -19.66 5.39 1.37
N LEU A 139 -19.28 5.87 0.18
CA LEU A 139 -19.64 5.27 -1.10
C LEU A 139 -18.85 3.99 -1.40
N HIS A 140 -17.53 4.01 -1.19
CA HIS A 140 -16.64 2.94 -1.64
C HIS A 140 -16.18 2.00 -0.53
N GLN A 141 -16.29 2.40 0.74
CA GLN A 141 -15.96 1.57 1.90
C GLN A 141 -14.51 1.02 1.91
N ASP A 142 -13.59 1.68 1.22
CA ASP A 142 -12.22 1.23 0.98
C ASP A 142 -11.15 2.22 1.49
N ILE A 143 -11.53 3.18 2.34
CA ILE A 143 -10.62 4.22 2.85
C ILE A 143 -10.23 3.97 4.30
N VAL A 144 -8.92 3.98 4.55
CA VAL A 144 -8.32 4.06 5.89
C VAL A 144 -7.66 5.44 6.04
N GLN A 145 -8.22 6.29 6.90
CA GLN A 145 -7.69 7.63 7.14
C GLN A 145 -7.02 7.72 8.52
N GLY A 146 -5.78 8.20 8.56
CA GLY A 146 -5.06 8.51 9.80
C GLY A 146 -5.23 9.95 10.27
N SER A 147 -5.01 10.21 11.55
CA SER A 147 -5.16 11.54 12.18
C SER A 147 -4.04 12.55 11.87
N PHE A 148 -3.02 12.14 11.12
CA PHE A 148 -1.89 13.00 10.72
C PHE A 148 -2.17 13.74 9.41
N PRO A 149 -1.57 14.92 9.19
CA PRO A 149 -1.75 15.66 7.95
C PRO A 149 -1.17 14.89 6.73
N GLY A 150 -1.98 14.74 5.69
CA GLY A 150 -1.59 14.19 4.40
C GLY A 150 -0.69 15.17 3.67
N THR A 151 0.61 14.98 3.83
CA THR A 151 1.70 15.73 3.19
C THR A 151 2.64 14.75 2.47
N PHE A 152 3.51 15.25 1.59
CA PHE A 152 4.51 14.42 0.90
C PHE A 152 5.40 13.60 1.86
N SER A 153 5.65 14.13 3.06
CA SER A 153 6.43 13.47 4.10
C SER A 153 5.68 12.41 4.93
N ALA A 154 4.42 12.12 4.61
CA ALA A 154 3.57 11.24 5.39
C ALA A 154 3.84 9.73 5.19
N SER A 155 4.91 9.34 4.49
CA SER A 155 5.19 7.94 4.16
C SER A 155 5.27 7.02 5.38
N LEU A 156 5.99 7.42 6.44
CA LEU A 156 6.08 6.67 7.70
C LEU A 156 4.74 6.59 8.45
N PRO A 157 4.02 7.70 8.70
CA PRO A 157 2.67 7.64 9.26
C PRO A 157 1.69 6.78 8.47
N LEU A 158 1.73 6.82 7.13
CA LEU A 158 0.90 5.97 6.26
C LEU A 158 1.25 4.49 6.43
N ASN A 159 2.54 4.15 6.46
CA ASN A 159 3.00 2.79 6.72
C ASN A 159 2.50 2.28 8.08
N ALA A 160 2.54 3.13 9.10
CA ALA A 160 2.13 2.72 10.43
C ALA A 160 0.62 2.48 10.54
N ILE A 161 -0.22 3.30 9.90
CA ILE A 161 -1.66 3.02 9.87
C ILE A 161 -2.00 1.81 9.00
N MET A 162 -1.25 1.58 7.91
CA MET A 162 -1.35 0.37 7.09
C MET A 162 -1.06 -0.87 7.94
N LEU A 163 0.10 -0.90 8.61
CA LEU A 163 0.50 -2.02 9.48
C LEU A 163 -0.50 -2.23 10.62
N LYS A 164 -0.98 -1.13 11.23
CA LYS A 164 -1.97 -1.18 12.31
C LYS A 164 -3.31 -1.74 11.84
N TRP A 165 -3.81 -1.30 10.69
CA TRP A 165 -5.07 -1.80 10.15
C TRP A 165 -4.95 -3.27 9.73
N ALA A 166 -3.86 -3.64 9.06
CA ALA A 166 -3.59 -5.02 8.70
C ALA A 166 -3.53 -5.94 9.94
N PHE A 167 -2.83 -5.50 10.99
CA PHE A 167 -2.74 -6.26 12.25
C PHE A 167 -4.08 -6.43 12.96
N LEU A 168 -4.89 -5.37 13.04
CA LEU A 168 -6.12 -5.37 13.84
C LEU A 168 -7.33 -5.92 13.08
N ALA A 169 -7.44 -5.65 11.78
CA ALA A 169 -8.65 -5.87 10.99
C ALA A 169 -8.47 -6.90 9.87
N CYS A 170 -7.23 -7.32 9.57
CA CYS A 170 -6.94 -8.24 8.47
C CYS A 170 -5.77 -9.22 8.76
N PRO A 171 -5.74 -9.89 9.93
CA PRO A 171 -4.66 -10.80 10.29
C PRO A 171 -4.57 -12.06 9.40
N GLN A 172 -5.63 -12.37 8.63
CA GLN A 172 -5.68 -13.52 7.72
C GLN A 172 -5.01 -13.27 6.35
N ALA A 173 -4.59 -12.04 6.06
CA ALA A 173 -3.92 -11.76 4.79
C ALA A 173 -2.56 -12.46 4.74
N SER A 174 -2.34 -13.33 3.75
CA SER A 174 -1.05 -13.94 3.48
C SER A 174 0.03 -12.91 3.17
N TYR A 175 -0.34 -11.88 2.41
CA TYR A 175 0.55 -10.80 1.99
C TYR A 175 -0.10 -9.44 2.18
N VAL A 176 0.69 -8.47 2.64
CA VAL A 176 0.35 -7.05 2.62
C VAL A 176 1.22 -6.35 1.57
N VAL A 177 0.60 -5.78 0.56
CA VAL A 177 1.27 -5.13 -0.57
C VAL A 177 1.07 -3.63 -0.49
N LYS A 178 2.15 -2.86 -0.40
CA LYS A 178 2.10 -1.40 -0.46
C LYS A 178 2.37 -0.94 -1.89
N VAL A 179 1.53 -0.04 -2.38
CA VAL A 179 1.76 0.73 -3.61
C VAL A 179 1.40 2.21 -3.40
N SER A 180 1.71 3.06 -4.38
CA SER A 180 1.32 4.48 -4.39
C SER A 180 0.11 4.69 -5.30
N ASP A 181 -0.62 5.81 -5.16
CA ASP A 181 -1.79 6.12 -5.98
C ASP A 181 -1.47 6.59 -7.41
N ASP A 182 -0.19 6.72 -7.75
CA ASP A 182 0.35 6.89 -9.11
C ASP A 182 0.97 5.57 -9.64
N SER A 183 0.56 4.43 -9.09
CA SER A 183 1.03 3.10 -9.51
C SER A 183 -0.04 2.31 -10.25
N PHE A 184 0.37 1.57 -11.27
CA PHE A 184 -0.43 0.52 -11.89
C PHE A 184 0.06 -0.85 -11.43
N VAL A 185 -0.86 -1.75 -11.04
CA VAL A 185 -0.52 -3.09 -10.55
C VAL A 185 -1.03 -4.16 -11.51
N ASN A 186 -0.14 -5.01 -11.99
CA ASN A 186 -0.52 -6.21 -12.72
C ASN A 186 -0.91 -7.31 -11.71
N MET A 187 -2.18 -7.36 -11.35
CA MET A 187 -2.69 -8.26 -10.31
C MET A 187 -2.41 -9.74 -10.60
N ARG A 188 -2.46 -10.17 -11.88
CA ARG A 188 -2.09 -11.53 -12.27
C ARG A 188 -0.63 -11.82 -11.93
N ARG A 189 0.29 -10.96 -12.37
CA ARG A 189 1.72 -11.15 -12.15
C ARG A 189 2.10 -11.08 -10.67
N LEU A 190 1.46 -10.19 -9.90
CA LEU A 190 1.61 -10.12 -8.45
C LEU A 190 1.33 -11.48 -7.80
N ARG A 191 0.15 -12.03 -8.08
CA ARG A 191 -0.32 -13.29 -7.50
C ARG A 191 0.52 -14.49 -7.95
N GLU A 192 0.86 -14.57 -9.24
CA GLU A 192 1.75 -15.63 -9.77
C GLU A 192 3.12 -15.59 -9.10
N THR A 193 3.72 -14.40 -8.96
CA THR A 193 5.06 -14.25 -8.39
C THR A 193 5.09 -14.60 -6.90
N LEU A 194 4.13 -14.11 -6.12
CA LEU A 194 4.08 -14.35 -4.68
C LEU A 194 3.51 -15.73 -4.33
N GLY A 195 2.59 -16.26 -5.14
CA GLY A 195 2.08 -17.62 -5.01
C GLY A 195 3.14 -18.68 -5.29
N ALA A 196 4.05 -18.43 -6.24
CA ALA A 196 5.19 -19.31 -6.51
C ALA A 196 6.39 -19.09 -5.57
N ALA A 197 6.30 -18.18 -4.59
CA ALA A 197 7.44 -17.81 -3.78
C ALA A 197 7.77 -18.87 -2.71
N GLN A 198 9.06 -19.19 -2.58
CA GLN A 198 9.56 -20.21 -1.66
C GLN A 198 9.61 -19.73 -0.20
N LEU A 199 9.87 -18.44 0.04
CA LEU A 199 9.97 -17.86 1.38
C LEU A 199 8.66 -17.19 1.76
N ARG A 200 7.80 -17.84 2.56
CA ARG A 200 6.45 -17.30 2.81
C ARG A 200 6.31 -16.56 4.14
N THR A 201 7.35 -16.58 4.96
CA THR A 201 7.33 -16.04 6.33
C THR A 201 8.46 -15.06 6.56
N SER A 202 8.19 -14.05 7.39
CA SER A 202 9.12 -13.02 7.83
C SER A 202 9.94 -12.43 6.68
N VAL A 203 9.25 -12.06 5.60
CA VAL A 203 9.88 -11.64 4.34
C VAL A 203 9.27 -10.34 3.79
N VAL A 204 10.11 -9.53 3.15
CA VAL A 204 9.70 -8.39 2.31
C VAL A 204 10.27 -8.59 0.91
N TYR A 205 9.38 -8.57 -0.07
CA TYR A 205 9.66 -8.56 -1.49
C TYR A 205 9.63 -7.12 -2.01
N ALA A 206 10.76 -6.65 -2.52
CA ALA A 206 10.84 -5.32 -3.09
C ALA A 206 11.95 -5.25 -4.12
N HIS A 207 11.97 -4.22 -4.94
CA HIS A 207 13.14 -3.95 -5.75
C HIS A 207 14.26 -3.40 -4.86
N ILE A 208 15.30 -4.21 -4.71
CA ILE A 208 16.50 -3.91 -3.95
C ILE A 208 17.59 -3.50 -4.92
N TYR A 209 18.20 -2.34 -4.67
CA TYR A 209 19.33 -1.85 -5.43
C TYR A 209 20.47 -1.44 -4.51
N ARG A 210 21.70 -1.71 -4.96
CA ARG A 210 22.92 -1.39 -4.23
C ARG A 210 23.44 -0.05 -4.69
N LYS A 211 23.33 0.97 -3.84
CA LYS A 211 24.08 2.21 -4.01
C LYS A 211 25.33 2.14 -3.12
N PRO A 212 26.51 2.53 -3.63
CA PRO A 212 27.64 2.84 -2.77
C PRO A 212 27.17 3.89 -1.76
N SER A 213 27.28 3.61 -0.47
CA SER A 213 26.95 4.60 0.54
C SER A 213 27.95 5.76 0.40
N VAL A 214 27.49 7.00 0.19
CA VAL A 214 28.37 8.18 0.09
C VAL A 214 28.02 9.12 1.24
N TRP A 215 29.00 9.52 2.03
CA TRP A 215 28.85 10.54 3.08
C TRP A 215 29.87 11.65 2.87
N ASN A 216 29.41 12.90 2.74
CA ASN A 216 30.24 14.07 2.42
C ASN A 216 31.21 13.86 1.23
N GLY A 217 30.74 13.21 0.16
CA GLY A 217 31.57 12.94 -1.03
C GLY A 217 32.52 11.75 -0.92
N HIS A 218 32.65 11.13 0.26
CA HIS A 218 33.45 9.92 0.44
C HIS A 218 32.60 8.66 0.26
N LYS A 219 33.07 7.74 -0.61
CA LYS A 219 32.52 6.39 -0.71
C LYS A 219 32.81 5.66 0.61
N LEU A 220 31.76 5.31 1.34
CA LEU A 220 31.84 4.41 2.49
C LEU A 220 32.08 2.98 1.99
N THR A 221 32.80 2.21 2.79
CA THR A 221 33.19 0.82 2.48
C THR A 221 32.05 -0.18 2.62
N PHE A 222 30.92 0.20 3.21
CA PHE A 222 29.76 -0.67 3.32
C PHE A 222 28.70 -0.34 2.24
N ILE A 223 28.35 -1.37 1.47
CA ILE A 223 27.25 -1.31 0.51
C ILE A 223 25.96 -1.59 1.28
N ARG A 224 25.06 -0.61 1.31
CA ARG A 224 23.73 -0.78 1.90
C ARG A 224 22.75 -1.17 0.81
N ASP A 225 21.97 -2.23 1.06
CA ASP A 225 20.81 -2.56 0.24
C ASP A 225 19.75 -1.47 0.44
N ASN A 226 19.40 -0.77 -0.63
CA ASN A 226 18.33 0.23 -0.64
C ASN A 226 17.09 -0.37 -1.30
N ILE A 227 15.91 0.03 -0.85
CA ILE A 227 14.64 -0.49 -1.31
C ILE A 227 13.91 0.61 -2.09
N CYS A 228 13.40 0.30 -3.27
CA CYS A 228 12.53 1.23 -3.98
C CYS A 228 11.13 1.27 -3.33
N VAL A 229 10.96 2.04 -2.25
CA VAL A 229 9.67 2.18 -1.54
C VAL A 229 8.58 2.79 -2.44
N ALA A 230 8.97 3.64 -3.40
CA ALA A 230 8.07 4.21 -4.40
C ALA A 230 7.54 3.15 -5.37
N CYS A 231 8.39 2.23 -5.84
CA CYS A 231 8.02 1.15 -6.77
C CYS A 231 7.00 0.15 -6.20
N GLY A 232 6.76 0.20 -4.89
CA GLY A 232 5.94 -0.75 -4.16
C GLY A 232 6.76 -1.92 -3.60
N TYR A 233 6.15 -2.62 -2.66
CA TYR A 233 6.73 -3.81 -2.04
C TYR A 233 5.60 -4.69 -1.47
N ALA A 234 5.89 -5.96 -1.25
CA ALA A 234 5.01 -6.88 -0.52
C ALA A 234 5.71 -7.40 0.73
N MET A 235 4.98 -7.62 1.80
CA MET A 235 5.47 -8.31 3.00
C MET A 235 4.55 -9.49 3.33
N SER A 236 5.11 -10.54 3.90
CA SER A 236 4.29 -11.63 4.44
C SER A 236 3.46 -11.13 5.63
N GLY A 237 2.26 -11.68 5.82
CA GLY A 237 1.34 -11.27 6.88
C GLY A 237 1.95 -11.42 8.28
N ASP A 238 2.75 -12.46 8.51
CA ASP A 238 3.46 -12.70 9.77
C ASP A 238 4.55 -11.66 10.07
N ALA A 239 5.03 -10.90 9.08
CA ALA A 239 5.95 -9.80 9.29
C ALA A 239 5.27 -8.53 9.86
N VAL A 240 3.95 -8.41 9.69
CA VAL A 240 3.19 -7.20 10.08
C VAL A 240 3.29 -6.90 11.58
N PRO A 241 3.03 -7.85 12.51
CA PRO A 241 3.14 -7.57 13.95
C PRO A 241 4.55 -7.13 14.34
N GLN A 242 5.56 -7.76 13.75
CA GLN A 242 6.97 -7.44 14.01
C GLN A 242 7.30 -6.01 13.56
N LEU A 243 6.91 -5.64 12.34
CA LEU A 243 7.14 -4.31 11.78
C LEU A 243 6.33 -3.23 12.49
N LEU A 244 5.08 -3.53 12.87
CA LEU A 244 4.24 -2.63 13.65
C LEU A 244 4.87 -2.32 15.01
N ASN A 245 5.28 -3.37 15.75
CA ASN A 245 5.90 -3.22 17.07
C ASN A 245 7.25 -2.48 17.01
N ARG A 246 7.99 -2.59 15.91
CA ARG A 246 9.17 -1.75 15.71
C ARG A 246 8.76 -0.31 15.44
N SER A 247 7.80 -0.07 14.56
CA SER A 247 7.36 1.28 14.20
C SER A 247 6.79 2.09 15.38
N THR A 248 6.27 1.43 16.43
CA THR A 248 5.81 2.07 17.68
C THR A 248 6.97 2.53 18.56
N HIS A 249 8.06 1.77 18.64
CA HIS A 249 9.14 1.97 19.62
C HIS A 249 10.46 2.48 19.03
N GLY A 250 10.62 2.42 17.71
CA GLY A 250 11.84 2.83 17.02
C GLY A 250 11.79 4.26 16.49
N GLY A 251 12.84 5.03 16.72
CA GLY A 251 13.05 6.35 16.12
C GLY A 251 13.43 6.26 14.64
N PHE A 252 12.54 5.73 13.80
CA PHE A 252 12.81 5.56 12.37
C PHE A 252 12.59 6.86 11.59
N THR A 253 13.47 7.08 10.62
CA THR A 253 13.47 8.25 9.73
C THR A 253 12.87 7.94 8.36
N SER A 254 12.81 6.66 7.99
CA SER A 254 12.18 6.19 6.74
C SER A 254 11.71 4.73 6.87
N VAL A 255 10.87 4.29 5.92
CA VAL A 255 10.44 2.89 5.79
C VAL A 255 11.63 1.98 5.47
N GLU A 256 12.57 2.46 4.66
CA GLU A 256 13.81 1.74 4.36
C GLU A 256 14.65 1.51 5.64
N HIS A 257 14.67 2.49 6.55
CA HIS A 257 15.34 2.33 7.84
C HIS A 257 14.62 1.30 8.73
N LEU A 258 13.29 1.27 8.73
CA LEU A 258 12.50 0.24 9.43
C LEU A 258 12.85 -1.17 8.93
N PHE A 259 12.83 -1.38 7.61
CA PHE A 259 13.14 -2.69 7.01
C PHE A 259 14.59 -3.12 7.23
N TRP A 260 15.54 -2.20 7.04
CA TRP A 260 16.95 -2.45 7.30
C TRP A 260 17.22 -2.81 8.77
N SER A 261 16.54 -2.14 9.70
CA SER A 261 16.65 -2.45 11.13
C SER A 261 16.02 -3.81 11.47
N ALA A 262 14.86 -4.13 10.90
CA ALA A 262 14.20 -5.42 11.09
C ALA A 262 15.02 -6.59 10.51
N ALA A 263 15.72 -6.38 9.40
CA ALA A 263 16.59 -7.39 8.79
C ALA A 263 17.85 -7.71 9.61
N GLN A 264 18.30 -6.77 10.44
CA GLN A 264 19.45 -6.95 11.32
C GLN A 264 19.09 -7.52 12.71
N ASP A 265 17.81 -7.83 12.94
CA ASP A 265 17.41 -8.40 14.22
C ASP A 265 18.06 -9.77 14.45
N ARG A 266 18.60 -9.99 15.65
CA ARG A 266 19.34 -11.22 15.99
C ARG A 266 18.43 -12.40 16.34
N VAL A 267 17.18 -12.13 16.69
CA VAL A 267 16.23 -13.14 17.20
C VAL A 267 15.25 -13.53 16.11
N ALA A 268 14.70 -12.55 15.40
CA ALA A 268 13.73 -12.75 14.32
C ALA A 268 14.09 -11.86 13.12
N PRO A 269 15.13 -12.18 12.33
CA PRO A 269 15.52 -11.35 11.21
C PRO A 269 14.46 -11.36 10.10
N LEU A 270 14.08 -10.17 9.64
CA LEU A 270 13.26 -10.01 8.44
C LEU A 270 14.10 -10.25 7.18
N ARG A 271 13.66 -11.12 6.27
CA ARG A 271 14.36 -11.36 5.01
C ARG A 271 13.95 -10.34 3.95
N LEU A 272 14.93 -9.78 3.25
CA LEU A 272 14.70 -8.89 2.11
C LEU A 272 15.00 -9.66 0.82
N VAL A 273 14.01 -9.80 -0.05
CA VAL A 273 14.13 -10.50 -1.33
C VAL A 273 14.00 -9.51 -2.48
N ASN A 274 15.00 -9.50 -3.36
CA ASN A 274 15.00 -8.62 -4.51
C ASN A 274 14.02 -9.11 -5.58
N VAL A 275 13.02 -8.29 -5.90
CA VAL A 275 12.05 -8.51 -6.97
C VAL A 275 12.03 -7.27 -7.85
N GLN A 276 12.77 -7.31 -8.96
CA GLN A 276 12.90 -6.19 -9.90
C GLN A 276 11.57 -5.81 -10.59
N ALA A 277 10.58 -6.71 -10.57
CA ALA A 277 9.25 -6.46 -11.11
C ALA A 277 8.46 -5.39 -10.34
N PHE A 278 8.87 -5.02 -9.12
CA PHE A 278 8.46 -3.74 -8.53
C PHE A 278 9.30 -2.63 -9.17
N SER A 279 8.74 -1.92 -10.13
CA SER A 279 9.52 -1.08 -11.05
C SER A 279 8.93 0.32 -11.22
N THR A 280 9.69 1.15 -11.92
CA THR A 280 9.22 2.43 -12.45
C THR A 280 9.03 2.27 -13.95
N THR A 281 7.90 2.70 -14.48
CA THR A 281 7.66 2.68 -15.93
C THR A 281 7.44 4.11 -16.39
N ARG A 282 8.05 4.50 -17.51
CA ARG A 282 7.72 5.78 -18.16
C ARG A 282 6.33 5.62 -18.77
N GLY A 283 5.43 6.59 -18.57
CA GLY A 283 4.02 6.56 -18.99
C GLY A 283 3.78 6.27 -20.48
N ALA A 284 2.52 6.33 -20.91
CA ALA A 284 2.04 5.80 -22.20
C ALA A 284 2.74 6.36 -23.44
N GLY A 285 3.38 7.54 -23.34
CA GLY A 285 4.21 8.10 -24.41
C GLY A 285 5.55 7.37 -24.67
N SER A 286 5.92 6.37 -23.85
CA SER A 286 7.14 5.59 -24.04
C SER A 286 6.90 4.35 -24.91
N SER A 287 7.79 4.10 -25.88
CA SER A 287 7.75 2.87 -26.70
C SER A 287 7.86 1.58 -25.88
N ASN A 288 8.48 1.64 -24.70
CA ASN A 288 8.63 0.50 -23.79
C ASN A 288 7.46 0.35 -22.81
N PHE A 289 6.46 1.24 -22.83
CA PHE A 289 5.34 1.21 -21.90
C PHE A 289 4.58 -0.12 -21.90
N PRO A 290 4.22 -0.72 -23.06
CA PRO A 290 3.44 -1.96 -23.05
C PRO A 290 4.20 -3.15 -22.44
N CYS A 291 5.47 -3.31 -22.80
CA CYS A 291 6.31 -4.36 -22.22
C CYS A 291 6.59 -4.09 -20.74
N GLY A 292 6.86 -2.83 -20.37
CA GLY A 292 7.08 -2.44 -18.98
C GLY A 292 5.91 -2.79 -18.07
N VAL A 293 4.67 -2.54 -18.50
CA VAL A 293 3.45 -2.86 -17.75
C VAL A 293 3.23 -4.38 -17.64
N ARG A 294 3.53 -5.15 -18.70
CA ARG A 294 3.43 -6.62 -18.68
C ARG A 294 4.50 -7.23 -17.77
N ASP A 295 5.73 -6.72 -17.94
CA ASP A 295 6.96 -6.76 -17.14
C ASP A 295 6.82 -6.71 -15.63
N ALA A 296 6.00 -5.77 -15.19
CA ALA A 296 6.00 -5.32 -13.82
C ALA A 296 4.91 -5.99 -13.00
N ILE A 297 5.20 -6.20 -11.73
CA ILE A 297 4.18 -6.36 -10.69
C ILE A 297 3.52 -5.01 -10.43
N ALA A 298 4.34 -3.98 -10.24
CA ALA A 298 3.88 -2.61 -10.03
C ALA A 298 4.76 -1.64 -10.83
N SER A 299 4.10 -0.67 -11.45
CA SER A 299 4.72 0.40 -12.25
C SER A 299 4.34 1.75 -11.65
N HIS A 300 5.31 2.43 -11.04
CA HIS A 300 5.13 3.76 -10.44
C HIS A 300 5.28 4.90 -11.48
N HIS A 301 4.79 6.11 -11.15
CA HIS A 301 4.78 7.34 -11.96
C HIS A 301 3.81 7.36 -13.14
N LEU A 302 2.60 6.84 -12.93
CA LEU A 302 1.54 6.81 -13.93
C LEU A 302 0.42 7.78 -13.54
N SER A 303 0.00 8.59 -14.52
CA SER A 303 -1.22 9.39 -14.41
C SER A 303 -2.47 8.51 -14.40
N ALA A 304 -3.63 9.08 -14.04
CA ALA A 304 -4.91 8.38 -14.14
C ALA A 304 -5.16 7.84 -15.56
N ASP A 305 -4.86 8.63 -16.59
CA ASP A 305 -4.98 8.22 -18.00
C ASP A 305 -4.00 7.09 -18.35
N ASP A 306 -2.75 7.17 -17.89
CA ASP A 306 -1.77 6.10 -18.10
C ASP A 306 -2.24 4.78 -17.48
N MET A 307 -2.94 4.81 -16.33
CA MET A 307 -3.49 3.59 -15.73
C MET A 307 -4.57 2.95 -16.61
N HIS A 308 -5.42 3.77 -17.24
CA HIS A 308 -6.40 3.26 -18.20
C HIS A 308 -5.73 2.64 -19.43
N GLU A 309 -4.67 3.25 -19.95
CA GLU A 309 -3.90 2.69 -21.07
C GLU A 309 -3.16 1.40 -20.68
N ALA A 310 -2.52 1.37 -19.51
CA ALA A 310 -1.89 0.17 -18.97
C ALA A 310 -2.91 -0.99 -18.82
N TRP A 311 -4.11 -0.69 -18.34
CA TRP A 311 -5.19 -1.67 -18.20
C TRP A 311 -5.63 -2.24 -19.55
N LYS A 312 -5.79 -1.37 -20.57
CA LYS A 312 -6.07 -1.80 -21.95
C LYS A 312 -4.95 -2.68 -22.50
N VAL A 313 -3.68 -2.35 -22.25
CA VAL A 313 -2.52 -3.16 -22.71
C VAL A 313 -2.58 -4.59 -22.17
N LEU A 314 -3.01 -4.77 -20.92
CA LEU A 314 -3.13 -6.10 -20.30
C LEU A 314 -4.36 -6.88 -20.82
N HIS A 315 -5.46 -6.19 -21.13
CA HIS A 315 -6.72 -6.84 -21.54
C HIS A 315 -6.88 -7.03 -23.05
N ASN A 316 -6.23 -6.21 -23.88
CA ASN A 316 -6.38 -6.25 -25.34
C ASN A 316 -5.43 -7.23 -26.06
N GLY A 317 -4.86 -8.21 -25.35
CA GLY A 317 -4.40 -9.45 -25.98
C GLY A 317 -3.36 -9.37 -27.10
N THR A 318 -2.45 -8.37 -27.13
CA THR A 318 -1.23 -8.54 -27.92
C THR A 318 -0.27 -9.43 -27.14
N ALA A 319 -0.24 -10.70 -27.53
CA ALA A 319 0.64 -11.76 -27.04
C ALA A 319 2.07 -11.27 -26.77
N PRO A 320 2.80 -11.89 -25.81
CA PRO A 320 4.24 -11.70 -25.75
C PRO A 320 4.82 -12.05 -27.12
N ARG A 321 5.60 -11.14 -27.70
CA ARG A 321 6.47 -11.53 -28.81
C ARG A 321 7.39 -12.60 -28.23
N VAL A 322 7.26 -13.82 -28.74
CA VAL A 322 8.31 -14.83 -28.66
C VAL A 322 9.59 -14.12 -29.09
N ASP A 323 10.53 -14.01 -28.16
CA ASP A 323 11.86 -13.50 -28.46
C ASP A 323 12.48 -14.49 -29.45
N LYS A 324 12.56 -14.12 -30.74
CA LYS A 324 13.23 -14.91 -31.79
C LYS A 324 14.75 -14.91 -31.63
N ARG A 325 15.25 -14.90 -30.38
CA ARG A 325 16.67 -15.00 -30.04
C ARG A 325 17.06 -16.29 -29.33
N THR A 326 16.11 -17.18 -29.02
CA THR A 326 16.42 -18.49 -28.41
C THR A 326 16.04 -19.70 -29.27
N GLU A 327 15.68 -19.52 -30.54
CA GLU A 327 15.47 -20.63 -31.50
C GLU A 327 16.66 -20.89 -32.44
N SER A 328 17.77 -20.14 -32.33
CA SER A 328 18.98 -20.39 -33.11
C SER A 328 20.11 -21.09 -32.35
N GLU A 329 19.91 -21.51 -31.10
CA GLU A 329 20.97 -22.18 -30.29
C GLU A 329 20.61 -23.63 -29.87
N LEU A 330 19.55 -24.22 -30.43
CA LEU A 330 19.16 -25.62 -30.18
C LEU A 330 18.92 -26.42 -31.48
N ARG A 331 19.57 -26.02 -32.58
CA ARG A 331 19.63 -26.82 -33.83
C ARG A 331 21.04 -27.20 -34.30
N ASP A 332 22.08 -26.87 -33.54
CA ASP A 332 23.46 -27.31 -33.79
C ASP A 332 24.09 -27.92 -32.53
N SER A 333 23.47 -28.99 -32.00
CA SER A 333 24.09 -29.93 -31.06
C SER A 333 23.49 -31.32 -31.25
#